data_AF-A0A747H797-F1
#
_entry.id   AF-A0A747H797-F1
#
_cell.length_a   1.000
_cell.length_b   1.000
_cell.length_c   1.000
_cell.angle_alpha   90.00
_cell.angle_beta   90.00
_cell.angle_gamma   90.00
#
_symmetry.space_group_name_H-M   'P 1'
#
loop_
_entity.id
_entity.type
_entity.pdbx_description
1 polymer ?
#
loop_
_entity_poly.entity_id
_entity_poly.type
_entity_poly.pdbx_seq_one_letter_code
_entity_poly.pdbx_strand_id
1 'polypeptide(L)'
;MINPNKTLTQKALAGASFLRMHAKAMADDDDFFVAIMSEPHAVAASAIEQLVKENEKLRAQLVAFQKAANPAVAVDLASGPDTTA
;
A
#
# COMPACT_ATOMS: atom_id res chain seq x y z
N MET A 1 -7.13 6.85 15.56
CA MET A 1 -7.23 5.37 15.53
C MET A 1 -7.37 4.93 14.08
N ILE A 2 -6.48 4.05 13.60
CA ILE A 2 -6.51 3.53 12.22
C ILE A 2 -7.76 2.64 12.05
N ASN A 3 -8.60 2.92 11.05
CA ASN A 3 -9.85 2.18 10.83
C ASN A 3 -9.57 0.66 10.68
N PRO A 4 -10.08 -0.21 11.57
CA PRO A 4 -9.78 -1.64 11.55
C PRO A 4 -10.33 -2.33 10.29
N ASN A 5 -11.40 -1.80 9.68
CA ASN A 5 -12.10 -2.41 8.56
C ASN A 5 -11.40 -2.20 7.20
N LYS A 6 -10.27 -1.48 7.17
CA LYS A 6 -9.51 -1.25 5.94
C LYS A 6 -8.32 -2.19 5.82
N THR A 7 -8.04 -2.66 4.61
CA THR A 7 -6.81 -3.40 4.30
C THR A 7 -5.59 -2.51 4.50
N LEU A 8 -4.40 -3.11 4.65
CA LEU A 8 -3.16 -2.35 4.75
C LEU A 8 -2.93 -1.47 3.50
N THR A 9 -3.21 -2.00 2.30
CA THR A 9 -3.18 -1.25 1.04
C THR A 9 -4.06 -0.01 1.09
N GLN A 10 -5.32 -0.15 1.51
CA GLN A 10 -6.25 0.98 1.61
C GLN A 10 -5.79 2.02 2.64
N LYS A 11 -5.17 1.59 3.74
CA LYS A 11 -4.58 2.48 4.75
C LYS A 11 -3.36 3.21 4.20
N ALA A 12 -2.47 2.51 3.50
CA ALA A 12 -1.28 3.08 2.88
C ALA A 12 -1.66 4.13 1.82
N LEU A 13 -2.60 3.82 0.93
CA LEU A 13 -3.09 4.77 -0.08
C LEU A 13 -3.80 5.98 0.52
N ALA A 14 -4.58 5.79 1.61
CA ALA A 14 -5.16 6.91 2.34
C ALA A 14 -4.08 7.81 2.98
N GLY A 15 -3.01 7.20 3.53
CA GLY A 15 -1.85 7.92 4.04
C GLY A 15 -1.12 8.70 2.94
N ALA A 16 -0.87 8.09 1.79
CA ALA A 16 -0.26 8.78 0.64
C ALA A 16 -1.11 9.97 0.15
N SER A 17 -2.44 9.79 0.09
CA SER A 17 -3.37 10.85 -0.28
C SER A 17 -3.32 12.02 0.71
N PHE A 18 -3.29 11.71 2.01
CA PHE A 18 -3.12 12.71 3.08
C PHE A 18 -1.79 13.46 2.92
N LEU A 19 -0.68 12.75 2.69
CA LEU A 19 0.63 13.36 2.49
C LEU A 19 0.67 14.27 1.25
N ARG A 20 0.05 13.88 0.12
CA ARG A 20 -0.06 14.75 -1.08
C ARG A 20 -0.86 16.03 -0.79
N MET A 21 -1.99 15.89 -0.10
CA MET A 21 -2.82 17.04 0.27
C MET A 21 -2.01 18.01 1.16
N HIS A 22 -1.29 17.48 2.14
CA HIS A 22 -0.42 18.27 3.02
C HIS A 22 0.75 18.91 2.27
N ALA A 23 1.39 18.18 1.35
CA ALA A 23 2.46 18.73 0.50
C ALA A 23 1.95 19.94 -0.29
N LYS A 24 0.76 19.82 -0.91
CA LYS A 24 0.16 20.93 -1.66
C LYS A 24 -0.12 22.13 -0.76
N ALA A 25 -0.72 21.91 0.41
CA ALA A 25 -0.99 22.98 1.35
C ALA A 25 0.30 23.68 1.83
N MET A 26 1.37 22.93 2.09
CA MET A 26 2.67 23.49 2.49
C MET A 26 3.35 24.27 1.36
N ALA A 27 3.24 23.83 0.11
CA ALA A 27 3.86 24.51 -1.03
C ALA A 27 3.32 25.93 -1.23
N ASP A 28 2.08 26.17 -0.84
CA ASP A 28 1.40 27.47 -0.96
C ASP A 28 1.56 28.34 0.31
N ASP A 29 2.37 27.91 1.30
CA ASP A 29 2.58 28.62 2.57
C ASP A 29 3.65 29.73 2.43
N ASP A 30 3.42 30.86 3.11
CA ASP A 30 4.32 32.03 3.08
C ASP A 30 5.59 31.81 3.93
N ASP A 31 5.58 30.88 4.90
CA ASP A 31 6.78 30.51 5.66
C ASP A 31 7.66 29.57 4.83
N PHE A 32 8.83 30.08 4.44
CA PHE A 32 9.84 29.33 3.69
C PHE A 32 10.17 27.97 4.32
N PHE A 33 10.24 27.88 5.65
CA PHE A 33 10.55 26.61 6.33
C PHE A 33 9.40 25.61 6.24
N VAL A 34 8.16 26.07 6.11
CA VAL A 34 7.00 25.22 5.86
C VAL A 34 6.97 24.79 4.39
N ALA A 35 7.22 25.71 3.47
CA ALA A 35 7.25 25.43 2.03
C ALA A 35 8.27 24.34 1.66
N ILE A 36 9.48 24.36 2.23
CA ILE A 36 10.49 23.32 1.97
C ILE A 36 10.08 21.92 2.47
N MET A 37 9.13 21.82 3.40
CA MET A 37 8.63 20.54 3.90
C MET A 37 7.62 19.89 2.94
N SER A 38 7.14 20.62 1.93
CA SER A 38 6.27 20.09 0.89
C SER A 38 6.90 18.91 0.14
N GLU A 39 8.16 19.06 -0.28
CA GLU A 39 8.84 18.08 -1.12
C GLU A 39 9.01 16.71 -0.42
N PRO A 40 9.50 16.62 0.84
CA PRO A 40 9.54 15.36 1.57
C PRO A 40 8.17 14.65 1.65
N HIS A 41 7.07 15.39 1.83
CA HIS A 41 5.72 14.81 1.87
C HIS A 41 5.29 14.26 0.50
N ALA A 42 5.58 15.00 -0.58
CA ALA A 42 5.29 14.56 -1.94
C ALA A 42 6.11 13.31 -2.33
N VAL A 43 7.38 13.25 -1.94
CA VAL A 43 8.26 12.10 -2.15
C VAL A 43 7.75 10.88 -1.37
N ALA A 44 7.43 11.05 -0.09
CA ALA A 44 6.90 9.97 0.74
C ALA A 44 5.58 9.41 0.18
N ALA A 45 4.66 10.27 -0.26
CA ALA A 45 3.42 9.84 -0.90
C ALA A 45 3.67 9.01 -2.17
N SER A 46 4.57 9.50 -3.04
CA SER A 46 4.92 8.82 -4.29
C SER A 46 5.58 7.45 -4.04
N ALA A 47 6.46 7.36 -3.04
CA ALA A 47 7.10 6.11 -2.65
C ALA A 47 6.07 5.08 -2.13
N ILE A 48 5.09 5.51 -1.33
CA ILE A 48 4.03 4.62 -0.84
C ILE A 48 3.17 4.09 -2.00
N GLU A 49 2.75 4.97 -2.91
CA GLU A 49 1.97 4.59 -4.10
C GLU A 49 2.73 3.56 -4.95
N GLN A 50 4.03 3.78 -5.16
CA GLN A 50 4.88 2.86 -5.91
C GLN A 50 5.03 1.50 -5.20
N LEU A 51 5.33 1.49 -3.91
CA LEU A 51 5.47 0.26 -3.13
C LEU A 51 4.19 -0.56 -3.09
N VAL A 52 3.02 0.07 -3.00
CA VAL A 52 1.73 -0.61 -3.08
C VAL A 52 1.58 -1.32 -4.44
N LYS A 53 1.86 -0.61 -5.53
CA LYS A 53 1.78 -1.16 -6.89
C LYS A 53 2.76 -2.32 -7.11
N GLU A 54 4.00 -2.17 -6.65
CA GLU A 54 5.02 -3.21 -6.76
C GLU A 54 4.67 -4.44 -5.91
N ASN A 55 4.10 -4.25 -4.71
CA ASN A 55 3.68 -5.35 -3.86
C ASN A 55 2.53 -6.15 -4.49
N GLU A 56 1.55 -5.49 -5.11
CA GLU A 56 0.47 -6.16 -5.84
C GLU A 56 1.02 -7.00 -7.01
N LYS A 57 1.97 -6.45 -7.77
CA LYS A 57 2.64 -7.17 -8.86
C LYS A 57 3.41 -8.39 -8.35
N LEU A 58 4.16 -8.25 -7.26
CA LEU A 58 4.91 -9.35 -6.66
C LEU A 58 3.98 -10.45 -6.13
N ARG A 59 2.85 -10.10 -5.52
CA ARG A 59 1.83 -11.07 -5.09
C ARG A 59 1.25 -11.83 -6.28
N ALA A 60 0.94 -11.14 -7.38
CA ALA A 60 0.43 -11.78 -8.59
C ALA A 60 1.45 -12.75 -9.21
N GLN A 61 2.73 -12.34 -9.27
CA GLN A 61 3.82 -13.20 -9.73
C GLN A 61 4.01 -14.42 -8.83
N LEU A 62 3.92 -14.26 -7.51
CA LEU A 62 4.01 -15.36 -6.55
C LEU A 62 2.88 -16.38 -6.76
N VAL A 63 1.63 -15.91 -6.93
CA VAL A 63 0.49 -16.80 -7.21
C VAL A 63 0.67 -17.54 -8.54
N ALA A 64 1.15 -16.86 -9.59
CA ALA A 64 1.43 -17.49 -10.88
C ALA A 64 2.53 -18.56 -10.77
N PHE A 65 3.61 -18.25 -10.05
CA PHE A 65 4.70 -19.19 -9.79
C PHE A 65 4.22 -20.41 -9.01
N GLN A 66 3.43 -20.22 -7.95
CA GLN A 66 2.84 -21.31 -7.16
C GLN A 66 1.97 -22.24 -8.02
N LYS A 67 1.12 -21.67 -8.90
CA LYS A 67 0.31 -22.46 -9.84
C LYS A 67 1.14 -23.25 -10.84
N ALA A 68 2.24 -22.67 -11.32
CA ALA A 68 3.14 -23.32 -12.28
C ALA A 68 4.01 -24.41 -11.63
N ALA A 69 4.41 -24.22 -10.36
CA ALA A 69 5.32 -25.12 -9.66
C ALA A 69 4.63 -26.36 -9.08
N ASN A 70 3.34 -26.31 -8.72
CA ASN A 70 2.64 -27.47 -8.18
C ASN A 70 1.10 -27.41 -8.38
N PRO A 71 0.52 -28.15 -9.35
CA PRO A 71 -0.93 -28.15 -9.61
C PRO A 71 -1.78 -28.60 -8.41
N ALA A 72 -1.19 -29.38 -7.48
CA ALA A 72 -1.88 -29.94 -6.32
C ALA A 72 -2.00 -28.98 -5.11
N VAL A 73 -1.12 -27.98 -4.98
CA VAL A 73 -1.09 -27.04 -3.82
C VAL A 73 -2.10 -25.90 -3.98
N ALA A 74 -2.56 -25.64 -5.20
CA ALA A 74 -3.56 -24.60 -5.49
C ALA A 74 -4.95 -24.90 -4.88
N VAL A 75 -5.23 -26.15 -4.53
CA VAL A 75 -6.51 -26.59 -3.93
C VAL A 75 -6.55 -26.33 -2.42
N ASP A 76 -5.41 -26.38 -1.73
CA ASP A 76 -5.35 -26.32 -0.27
C ASP A 76 -5.47 -24.88 0.28
N LEU A 77 -4.95 -23.88 -0.44
CA LEU A 77 -5.05 -22.47 -0.03
C LEU A 77 -6.42 -21.82 -0.30
N ALA A 78 -7.28 -22.46 -1.10
CA ALA A 78 -8.67 -22.03 -1.31
C ALA A 78 -9.62 -22.55 -0.21
N SER A 79 -9.20 -23.60 0.50
CA SER A 79 -9.83 -24.08 1.73
C SER A 79 -9.28 -23.25 2.88
N GLY A 80 -10.06 -22.28 3.37
CA GLY A 80 -9.74 -21.60 4.63
C GLY A 80 -9.57 -22.62 5.77
N PRO A 81 -9.09 -22.20 6.96
CA PRO A 81 -8.92 -23.13 8.07
C PRO A 81 -10.28 -23.75 8.43
N ASP A 82 -10.43 -25.05 8.15
CA ASP A 82 -11.51 -25.87 8.68
C ASP A 82 -11.39 -25.86 10.20
N THR A 83 -12.25 -25.07 10.85
CA THR A 83 -12.40 -25.01 12.30
C THR A 83 -13.40 -26.09 12.72
N THR A 84 -12.93 -27.32 12.76
CA THR A 84 -13.61 -28.42 13.45
C THR A 84 -12.59 -29.26 14.23
N ALA A 85 -12.31 -28.82 15.45
CA ALA A 85 -11.97 -29.65 16.60
C ALA A 85 -12.21 -28.85 17.88
#